data_AF-K2CHL0-F1
#
_entry.id   AF-K2CHL0-F1
#
_cell.length_a   1.000
_cell.length_b   1.000
_cell.length_c   1.000
_cell.angle_alpha   90.00
_cell.angle_beta   90.00
_cell.angle_gamma   90.00
#
_symmetry.space_group_name_H-M   'P 1'
#
loop_
_entity.id
_entity.type
_entity.pdbx_description
1 polymer ?
#
loop_
_entity_poly.entity_id
_entity_poly.type
_entity_poly.pdbx_seq_one_letter_code
_entity_poly.pdbx_strand_id
1 'polypeptide(L)'
;MAVISFDQHVSEGSVGAGVKWGAIIKIVSLLGFAIVIGIFLLVRGVFWGSKINQVTINNSFGNLEYKVPYKNTLYESFGFVQEPKVTMPLKTTTGYVDTTFLLDSGAVVTTLPLQAAQDTGVDLARAKRITLQGFSGVPAFAYLDKITIKIGEQEFEFPATFTESSATTYILGRKGLFDDFSINFDHEERIITISKRS
;
A
#
# COMPACT_ATOMS: atom_id res chain seq x y z
N MET A 1 41.04 71.14 -37.83
CA MET A 1 41.04 70.02 -36.87
C MET A 1 39.71 70.05 -36.15
N ALA A 2 38.80 69.13 -36.49
CA ALA A 2 37.47 69.05 -35.89
C ALA A 2 37.54 68.13 -34.67
N VAL A 3 37.12 68.62 -33.51
CA VAL A 3 36.95 67.79 -32.31
C VAL A 3 35.46 67.57 -32.14
N ILE A 4 35.03 66.34 -32.41
CA ILE A 4 33.66 65.87 -32.25
C ILE A 4 33.48 65.56 -30.75
N SER A 5 32.59 66.29 -30.09
CA SER A 5 32.12 65.95 -28.73
C SER A 5 31.09 64.82 -28.87
N PHE A 6 31.39 63.66 -28.31
CA PHE A 6 30.45 62.55 -28.22
C PHE A 6 29.90 62.50 -26.79
N ASP A 7 28.66 62.95 -26.65
CA ASP A 7 27.89 62.86 -25.43
C ASP A 7 27.34 61.43 -25.34
N GLN A 8 27.83 60.63 -24.39
CA GLN A 8 27.22 59.34 -24.05
C GLN A 8 26.53 59.46 -22.69
N HIS A 9 25.24 59.76 -22.77
CA HIS A 9 24.27 59.43 -21.72
C HIS A 9 24.26 57.91 -21.49
N VAL A 10 24.96 57.44 -20.45
CA VAL A 10 24.67 56.16 -19.81
C VAL A 10 23.80 56.46 -18.60
N SER A 11 22.49 56.25 -18.76
CA SER A 11 21.54 56.23 -17.65
C SER A 11 21.80 54.98 -16.81
N GLU A 12 22.64 55.11 -15.79
CA GLU A 12 22.62 54.17 -14.67
C GLU A 12 21.35 54.43 -13.86
N GLY A 13 20.28 53.71 -14.20
CA GLY A 13 19.09 53.63 -13.38
C GLY A 13 19.46 53.13 -11.99
N SER A 14 19.53 54.05 -11.03
CA SER A 14 19.70 53.71 -9.62
C SER A 14 18.50 52.88 -9.20
N VAL A 15 18.71 51.56 -9.03
CA VAL A 15 17.71 50.68 -8.45
C VAL A 15 17.48 51.17 -7.01
N GLY A 16 16.40 51.93 -6.84
CA GLY A 16 16.05 52.59 -5.59
C GLY A 16 16.05 51.60 -4.43
N ALA A 17 16.55 52.03 -3.27
CA ALA A 17 16.68 51.19 -2.08
C ALA A 17 15.38 50.44 -1.72
N GLY A 18 14.21 51.02 -2.00
CA GLY A 18 12.90 50.37 -1.80
C GLY A 18 12.67 49.11 -2.65
N VAL A 19 13.20 49.05 -3.88
CA VAL A 19 13.13 47.86 -4.75
C VAL A 19 14.03 46.75 -4.22
N LYS A 20 15.21 47.10 -3.71
CA LYS A 20 16.15 46.15 -3.08
C LYS A 20 15.59 45.57 -1.79
N TRP A 21 14.97 46.40 -0.95
CA TRP A 21 14.29 45.96 0.27
C TRP A 21 13.09 45.06 -0.02
N GLY A 22 12.28 45.40 -1.03
CA GLY A 22 11.15 44.55 -1.47
C GLY A 22 11.59 43.18 -1.98
N ALA A 23 12.74 43.09 -2.66
CA ALA A 23 13.31 41.81 -3.12
C ALA A 23 13.83 40.96 -1.95
N ILE A 24 14.52 41.57 -0.98
CA ILE A 24 15.01 40.87 0.21
C ILE A 24 13.86 40.29 1.04
N ILE A 25 12.79 41.06 1.25
CA ILE A 25 11.59 40.58 1.98
C ILE A 25 10.96 39.38 1.27
N LYS A 26 10.86 39.39 -0.07
CA LYS A 26 10.33 38.26 -0.83
C LYS A 26 11.21 37.01 -0.73
N ILE A 27 12.53 37.15 -0.75
CA ILE A 27 13.47 36.03 -0.60
C ILE A 27 13.38 35.43 0.81
N VAL A 28 13.34 36.28 1.84
CA VAL A 28 13.19 35.85 3.23
C VAL A 28 11.84 35.16 3.46
N SER A 29 10.75 35.64 2.86
CA SER A 29 9.44 34.98 2.98
C SER A 29 9.40 33.63 2.25
N LEU A 30 10.08 33.51 1.10
CA LEU A 30 10.19 32.25 0.36
C LEU A 30 10.94 31.18 1.16
N LEU A 31 12.06 31.57 1.80
CA LEU A 31 12.84 30.68 2.67
C LEU A 31 12.05 30.31 3.92
N GLY A 32 11.34 31.26 4.54
CA GLY A 32 10.46 30.99 5.68
C GLY A 32 9.35 29.99 5.33
N PHE A 33 8.73 30.14 4.16
CA PHE A 33 7.69 29.21 3.68
C PHE A 33 8.23 27.80 3.44
N ALA A 34 9.44 27.68 2.86
CA ALA A 34 10.09 26.38 2.66
C ALA A 34 10.41 25.67 3.99
N ILE A 35 10.84 26.42 5.01
CA ILE A 35 11.08 25.88 6.36
C ILE A 35 9.77 25.41 6.99
N VAL A 36 8.70 26.18 6.88
CA VAL A 36 7.38 25.80 7.39
C VAL A 36 6.86 24.54 6.71
N ILE A 37 7.00 24.42 5.38
CA ILE A 37 6.68 23.19 4.65
C ILE A 37 7.57 22.04 5.14
N GLY A 38 8.87 22.24 5.30
CA GLY A 38 9.80 21.23 5.80
C GLY A 38 9.39 20.71 7.19
N ILE A 39 9.08 21.61 8.12
CA ILE A 39 8.57 21.27 9.45
C ILE A 39 7.22 20.55 9.34
N PHE A 40 6.29 21.05 8.51
CA PHE A 40 5.00 20.43 8.29
C PHE A 40 5.13 19.00 7.74
N LEU A 41 6.03 18.77 6.78
CA LEU A 41 6.30 17.45 6.22
C LEU A 41 6.99 16.52 7.22
N LEU A 42 7.91 17.03 8.05
CA LEU A 42 8.53 16.26 9.13
C LEU A 42 7.54 15.89 10.23
N VAL A 43 6.74 16.85 10.70
CA VAL A 43 5.65 16.62 11.66
C VAL A 43 4.65 15.62 11.07
N ARG A 44 4.26 15.79 9.80
CA ARG A 44 3.38 14.83 9.14
C ARG A 44 4.01 13.45 9.00
N GLY A 45 5.30 13.33 8.68
CA GLY A 45 6.00 12.03 8.62
C GLY A 45 6.07 11.33 9.97
N VAL A 46 6.22 12.08 11.06
CA VAL A 46 6.34 11.54 12.43
C VAL A 46 4.97 11.23 13.06
N PHE A 47 3.95 12.08 12.86
CA PHE A 47 2.62 11.91 13.46
C PHE A 47 1.65 11.09 12.59
N TRP A 48 1.83 11.10 11.27
CA TRP A 48 1.03 10.35 10.29
C TRP A 48 1.79 9.14 9.74
N GLY A 49 2.71 8.59 10.55
CA GLY A 49 3.30 7.28 10.31
C GLY A 49 2.18 6.32 9.93
N SER A 50 2.28 5.78 8.71
CA SER A 50 1.27 4.99 8.05
C SER A 50 0.92 3.77 8.91
N LYS A 51 -0.16 3.89 9.70
CA LYS A 51 -0.83 2.76 10.35
C LYS A 51 -1.49 1.90 9.26
N ILE A 52 -0.69 1.12 8.54
CA ILE A 52 -1.23 0.31 7.44
C ILE A 52 -2.08 -0.84 8.00
N ASN A 53 -1.87 -1.27 9.25
CA ASN A 53 -2.84 -2.11 9.94
C ASN A 53 -2.74 -1.92 11.47
N GLN A 54 -3.85 -1.93 12.19
CA GLN A 54 -3.89 -1.91 13.65
C GLN A 54 -4.44 -3.24 14.17
N VAL A 55 -3.58 -4.04 14.81
CA VAL A 55 -4.01 -5.20 15.61
C VAL A 55 -4.53 -4.66 16.94
N THR A 56 -5.77 -5.01 17.30
CA THR A 56 -6.35 -4.72 18.61
C THR A 56 -6.63 -6.05 19.31
N ILE A 57 -6.12 -6.20 20.53
CA ILE A 57 -6.46 -7.33 21.40
C ILE A 57 -7.48 -6.81 22.41
N ASN A 58 -8.73 -7.26 22.31
CA ASN A 58 -9.76 -6.87 23.26
C ASN A 58 -9.67 -7.77 24.51
N ASN A 59 -9.12 -7.21 25.58
CA ASN A 59 -8.74 -7.90 26.82
C ASN A 59 -9.89 -8.40 27.72
N SER A 60 -11.17 -8.27 27.31
CA SER A 60 -12.28 -8.87 28.06
C SER A 60 -12.51 -10.35 27.74
N PHE A 61 -12.11 -10.83 26.55
CA PHE A 61 -12.29 -12.23 26.12
C PHE A 61 -11.15 -12.80 25.26
N GLY A 62 -10.09 -12.04 24.98
CA GLY A 62 -8.91 -12.54 24.24
C GLY A 62 -9.12 -12.70 22.73
N ASN A 63 -10.19 -12.14 22.17
CA ASN A 63 -10.44 -12.21 20.73
C ASN A 63 -9.45 -11.32 19.97
N LEU A 64 -8.70 -11.94 19.05
CA LEU A 64 -7.76 -11.26 18.16
C LEU A 64 -8.55 -10.53 17.07
N GLU A 65 -8.43 -9.20 17.01
CA GLU A 65 -9.11 -8.36 16.04
C GLU A 65 -8.07 -7.54 15.25
N TYR A 66 -8.18 -7.57 13.92
CA TYR A 66 -7.26 -6.87 13.03
C TYR A 66 -8.03 -5.88 12.17
N LYS A 67 -7.72 -4.59 12.35
CA LYS A 67 -8.36 -3.49 11.62
C LYS A 67 -7.43 -2.93 10.56
N VAL A 68 -7.91 -2.88 9.33
CA VAL A 68 -7.17 -2.42 8.17
C VAL A 68 -7.97 -1.29 7.51
N PRO A 69 -7.40 -0.08 7.35
CA PRO A 69 -8.09 0.96 6.61
C PRO A 69 -8.20 0.59 5.14
N TYR A 70 -9.32 0.93 4.49
CA TYR A 70 -9.42 0.74 3.04
C TYR A 70 -8.36 1.55 2.29
N LYS A 71 -7.88 0.96 1.19
CA LYS A 71 -7.10 1.69 0.20
C LYS A 71 -8.04 2.28 -0.84
N ASN A 72 -8.00 3.60 -1.01
CA ASN A 72 -8.69 4.28 -2.09
C ASN A 72 -7.84 4.23 -3.35
N THR A 73 -8.43 3.71 -4.44
CA THR A 73 -7.79 3.63 -5.75
C THR A 73 -8.66 4.41 -6.75
N LEU A 74 -8.03 5.24 -7.57
CA LEU A 74 -8.70 5.97 -8.64
C LEU A 74 -8.77 5.08 -9.88
N TYR A 75 -9.99 4.81 -10.35
CA TYR A 75 -10.27 4.11 -11.60
C TYR A 75 -10.81 5.09 -12.63
N GLU A 76 -10.33 4.98 -13.87
CA GLU A 76 -10.68 5.89 -14.97
C GLU A 76 -12.20 6.04 -15.14
N SER A 77 -12.94 4.92 -15.14
CA SER A 77 -14.39 4.92 -15.38
C SER A 77 -15.25 4.95 -14.11
N PHE A 78 -14.65 4.75 -12.92
CA PHE A 78 -15.40 4.55 -11.67
C PHE A 78 -15.03 5.55 -10.56
N GLY A 79 -14.06 6.43 -10.79
CA GLY A 79 -13.60 7.37 -9.78
C GLY A 79 -12.89 6.65 -8.62
N PHE A 80 -13.01 7.20 -7.41
CA PHE A 80 -12.40 6.62 -6.23
C PHE A 80 -13.19 5.41 -5.74
N VAL A 81 -12.54 4.26 -5.68
CA VAL A 81 -13.10 3.00 -5.18
C VAL A 81 -12.30 2.53 -3.97
N GLN A 82 -13.01 2.09 -2.94
CA GLN A 82 -12.45 1.46 -1.76
C GLN A 82 -12.14 -0.02 -2.07
N GLU A 83 -10.88 -0.35 -2.30
CA GLU A 83 -10.47 -1.73 -2.58
C GLU A 83 -10.25 -2.53 -1.29
N PRO A 84 -10.78 -3.76 -1.18
CA PRO A 84 -10.62 -4.62 -0.02
C PRO A 84 -9.21 -5.25 0.03
N LYS A 85 -8.17 -4.43 0.09
CA LYS A 85 -6.77 -4.87 0.14
C LYS A 85 -6.26 -4.85 1.58
N VAL A 86 -5.59 -5.93 1.97
CA VAL A 86 -4.97 -6.08 3.29
C VAL A 86 -3.49 -6.41 3.13
N THR A 87 -2.63 -5.76 3.90
CA THR A 87 -1.20 -6.08 3.92
C THR A 87 -0.91 -6.94 5.12
N MET A 88 -0.39 -8.16 4.90
CA MET A 88 -0.07 -9.10 5.98
C MET A 88 1.32 -9.70 5.77
N PRO A 89 2.07 -10.01 6.85
CA PRO A 89 3.34 -10.71 6.73
C PRO A 89 3.13 -12.15 6.22
N LEU A 90 3.59 -12.41 5.00
CA LEU A 90 3.68 -13.73 4.40
C LEU A 90 5.01 -14.36 4.78
N LYS A 91 5.00 -15.60 5.25
CA LYS A 91 6.21 -16.37 5.53
C LYS A 91 6.88 -16.79 4.22
N THR A 92 8.12 -16.40 4.05
CA THR A 92 9.01 -16.78 2.95
C THR A 92 10.17 -17.64 3.46
N THR A 93 10.98 -18.15 2.55
CA THR A 93 12.23 -18.86 2.87
C THR A 93 13.26 -17.97 3.58
N THR A 94 13.12 -16.64 3.48
CA THR A 94 14.05 -15.65 4.04
C THR A 94 13.50 -14.89 5.25
N GLY A 95 12.26 -15.16 5.68
CA GLY A 95 11.64 -14.51 6.82
C GLY A 95 10.18 -14.15 6.57
N TYR A 96 9.75 -12.99 7.05
CA TYR A 96 8.41 -12.47 6.83
C TYR A 96 8.47 -11.28 5.88
N VAL A 97 7.61 -11.28 4.86
CA VAL A 97 7.49 -10.18 3.88
C VAL A 97 6.07 -9.64 3.90
N ASP A 98 5.95 -8.33 4.14
CA ASP A 98 4.67 -7.64 4.06
C ASP A 98 4.12 -7.72 2.63
N THR A 99 3.04 -8.48 2.48
CA THR A 99 2.42 -8.78 1.19
C THR A 99 1.01 -8.22 1.16
N THR A 100 0.67 -7.44 0.14
CA THR A 100 -0.68 -6.93 -0.06
C THR A 100 -1.52 -7.96 -0.80
N PHE A 101 -2.57 -8.43 -0.15
CA PHE A 101 -3.57 -9.34 -0.70
C PHE A 101 -4.86 -8.59 -1.01
N LEU A 102 -5.54 -8.97 -2.10
CA LEU A 102 -6.96 -8.70 -2.26
C LEU A 102 -7.74 -9.70 -1.40
N LEU A 103 -8.57 -9.21 -0.49
CA LEU A 103 -9.46 -10.04 0.32
C LEU A 103 -10.76 -10.28 -0.46
N ASP A 104 -11.00 -11.53 -0.88
CA ASP A 104 -12.03 -11.85 -1.86
C ASP A 104 -12.87 -13.06 -1.44
N SER A 105 -14.12 -12.80 -1.04
CA SER A 105 -15.08 -13.86 -0.73
C SER A 105 -15.56 -14.63 -1.97
N GLY A 106 -15.38 -14.08 -3.17
CA GLY A 106 -15.65 -14.74 -4.44
C GLY A 106 -14.62 -15.83 -4.79
N ALA A 107 -13.41 -15.75 -4.23
CA ALA A 107 -12.38 -16.76 -4.41
C ALA A 107 -12.58 -17.94 -3.43
N VAL A 108 -12.59 -19.17 -3.97
CA VAL A 108 -12.75 -20.40 -3.17
C VAL A 108 -11.56 -20.60 -2.22
N VAL A 109 -10.34 -20.31 -2.68
CA VAL A 109 -9.08 -20.56 -1.98
C VAL A 109 -8.12 -19.42 -2.25
N THR A 110 -7.21 -19.18 -1.31
CA THR A 110 -6.10 -18.23 -1.49
C THR A 110 -5.30 -18.57 -2.75
N THR A 111 -5.05 -17.58 -3.60
CA THR A 111 -4.40 -17.76 -4.90
C THR A 111 -3.24 -16.78 -5.05
N LEU A 112 -2.08 -17.28 -5.46
CA LEU A 112 -0.86 -16.52 -5.63
C LEU A 112 -0.24 -16.80 -7.02
N PRO A 113 0.56 -15.88 -7.57
CA PRO A 113 1.33 -16.14 -8.79
C PRO A 113 2.42 -17.21 -8.56
N LEU A 114 2.88 -17.84 -9.64
CA LEU A 114 3.85 -18.95 -9.60
C LEU A 114 5.10 -18.66 -8.77
N GLN A 115 5.63 -17.43 -8.89
CA GLN A 115 6.85 -17.00 -8.21
C GLN A 115 6.73 -17.14 -6.68
N ALA A 116 5.53 -16.93 -6.13
CA ALA A 116 5.30 -17.04 -4.70
C ALA A 116 5.58 -18.46 -4.17
N ALA A 117 5.48 -19.50 -5.02
CA ALA A 117 5.83 -20.86 -4.61
C ALA A 117 7.32 -20.96 -4.25
N GLN A 118 8.19 -20.37 -5.07
CA GLN A 118 9.62 -20.33 -4.79
C GLN A 118 9.91 -19.51 -3.53
N ASP A 119 9.29 -18.34 -3.42
CA ASP A 119 9.51 -17.42 -2.30
C ASP A 119 9.07 -18.05 -0.97
N THR A 120 7.99 -18.84 -0.98
CA THR A 120 7.45 -19.54 0.20
C THR A 120 8.05 -20.92 0.45
N GLY A 121 8.92 -21.40 -0.44
CA GLY A 121 9.60 -22.69 -0.31
C GLY A 121 8.73 -23.91 -0.67
N VAL A 122 7.62 -23.67 -1.39
CA VAL A 122 6.75 -24.72 -1.91
C VAL A 122 7.46 -25.49 -3.03
N ASP A 123 7.45 -26.81 -2.91
CA ASP A 123 8.01 -27.71 -3.91
C ASP A 123 6.95 -28.07 -4.95
N LEU A 124 6.92 -27.29 -6.04
CA LEU A 124 5.98 -27.47 -7.15
C LEU A 124 6.02 -28.87 -7.78
N ALA A 125 7.14 -29.60 -7.68
CA ALA A 125 7.25 -30.95 -8.23
C ALA A 125 6.45 -31.99 -7.41
N ARG A 126 6.19 -31.70 -6.13
CA ARG A 126 5.39 -32.53 -5.23
C ARG A 126 3.97 -32.00 -5.01
N ALA A 127 3.73 -30.73 -5.33
CA ALA A 127 2.43 -30.10 -5.20
C ALA A 127 1.39 -30.71 -6.17
N LYS A 128 0.14 -30.82 -5.71
CA LYS A 128 -0.94 -31.36 -6.54
C LYS A 128 -1.33 -30.33 -7.60
N ARG A 129 -1.12 -30.65 -8.88
CA ARG A 129 -1.62 -29.82 -9.99
C ARG A 129 -3.14 -29.96 -10.11
N ILE A 130 -3.84 -28.83 -10.17
CA ILE A 130 -5.31 -28.72 -10.24
C ILE A 130 -5.72 -27.69 -11.30
N THR A 131 -7.01 -27.60 -11.58
CA THR A 131 -7.61 -26.53 -12.35
C THR A 131 -8.47 -25.63 -11.46
N LEU A 132 -8.36 -24.33 -11.68
CA LEU A 132 -9.23 -23.31 -11.09
C LEU A 132 -10.06 -22.67 -12.19
N GLN A 133 -11.28 -22.27 -11.86
CA GLN A 133 -12.17 -21.60 -12.79
C GLN A 133 -12.74 -20.36 -12.11
N GLY A 134 -12.45 -19.19 -12.67
CA GLY A 134 -13.00 -17.93 -12.22
C GLY A 134 -14.28 -17.57 -12.97
N PHE A 135 -14.72 -16.33 -12.81
CA PHE A 135 -15.92 -15.79 -13.44
C PHE A 135 -15.94 -15.92 -14.98
N SER A 136 -14.79 -15.86 -15.64
CA SER A 136 -14.68 -16.00 -17.11
C SER A 136 -15.05 -17.40 -17.62
N GLY A 137 -15.16 -18.40 -16.74
CA GLY A 137 -15.39 -19.78 -17.12
C GLY A 137 -14.19 -20.47 -17.80
N VAL A 138 -13.08 -19.77 -18.03
CA VAL A 138 -11.86 -20.36 -18.62
C VAL A 138 -11.05 -21.03 -17.50
N PRO A 139 -10.77 -22.34 -17.58
CA PRO A 139 -9.92 -23.01 -16.61
C PRO A 139 -8.47 -22.52 -16.68
N ALA A 140 -7.84 -22.35 -15.52
CA ALA A 140 -6.41 -22.09 -15.38
C ALA A 140 -5.77 -23.21 -14.56
N PHE A 141 -4.55 -23.61 -14.91
CA PHE A 141 -3.80 -24.56 -14.11
C PHE A 141 -3.14 -23.88 -12.90
N ALA A 142 -3.13 -24.60 -11.79
CA ALA A 142 -2.47 -24.17 -10.56
C ALA A 142 -1.93 -25.37 -9.78
N TYR A 143 -1.05 -25.10 -8.81
CA TYR A 143 -0.49 -26.09 -7.89
C TYR A 143 -1.06 -25.82 -6.49
N LEU A 144 -1.64 -26.84 -5.88
CA LEU A 144 -2.20 -26.77 -4.54
C LEU A 144 -1.14 -27.17 -3.51
N ASP A 145 -0.91 -26.27 -2.57
CA ASP A 145 -0.09 -26.49 -1.37
C ASP A 145 -0.61 -25.56 -0.26
N LYS A 146 0.27 -25.06 0.61
CA LYS A 146 -0.03 -24.17 1.72
C LYS A 146 0.89 -22.96 1.78
N ILE A 147 0.40 -21.91 2.42
CA ILE A 147 1.19 -20.75 2.84
C ILE A 147 1.00 -20.52 4.34
N THR A 148 1.92 -19.77 4.95
CA THR A 148 1.78 -19.30 6.33
C THR A 148 1.72 -17.79 6.36
N ILE A 149 0.69 -17.24 6.98
CA ILE A 149 0.52 -15.80 7.18
C ILE A 149 0.56 -15.50 8.68
N LYS A 150 1.30 -14.46 9.05
CA LYS A 150 1.31 -13.97 10.42
C LYS A 150 0.17 -12.97 10.61
N ILE A 151 -0.70 -13.21 11.60
CA ILE A 151 -1.77 -12.27 11.99
C ILE A 151 -1.57 -11.93 13.46
N GLY A 152 -1.23 -10.67 13.75
CA GLY A 152 -0.71 -10.28 15.06
C GLY A 152 0.62 -10.99 15.34
N GLU A 153 0.70 -11.72 16.45
CA GLU A 153 1.87 -12.54 16.81
C GLU A 153 1.72 -14.03 16.49
N GLN A 154 0.59 -14.45 15.90
CA GLN A 154 0.29 -15.84 15.62
C GLN A 154 0.51 -16.17 14.13
N GLU A 155 1.03 -17.37 13.87
CA GLU A 155 1.14 -17.94 12.51
C GLU A 155 -0.11 -18.76 12.18
N PHE A 156 -0.68 -18.55 11.00
CA PHE A 156 -1.80 -19.31 10.47
C PHE A 156 -1.43 -19.93 9.14
N GLU A 157 -1.63 -21.25 9.03
CA GLU A 157 -1.40 -22.00 7.81
C GLU A 157 -2.70 -22.11 7.01
N PHE A 158 -2.68 -21.69 5.75
CA PHE A 158 -3.85 -21.71 4.88
C PHE A 158 -3.56 -22.53 3.62
N PRO A 159 -4.55 -23.28 3.10
CA PRO A 159 -4.45 -23.86 1.78
C PRO A 159 -4.36 -22.75 0.75
N ALA A 160 -3.48 -22.93 -0.24
CA ALA A 160 -3.23 -21.95 -1.27
C ALA A 160 -2.90 -22.59 -2.60
N THR A 161 -3.18 -21.86 -3.66
CA THR A 161 -2.89 -22.28 -5.02
C THR A 161 -1.93 -21.32 -5.71
N PHE A 162 -0.95 -21.87 -6.42
CA PHE A 162 0.02 -21.13 -7.20
C PHE A 162 -0.31 -21.28 -8.68
N THR A 163 -0.77 -20.21 -9.33
CA THR A 163 -1.15 -20.24 -10.75
C THR A 163 0.09 -20.23 -11.63
N GLU A 164 -0.01 -20.74 -12.86
CA GLU A 164 1.09 -20.66 -13.84
C GLU A 164 1.33 -19.23 -14.40
N SER A 165 0.51 -18.25 -14.02
CA SER A 165 0.63 -16.86 -14.45
C SER A 165 1.37 -16.01 -13.40
N SER A 166 2.39 -15.27 -13.84
CA SER A 166 3.08 -14.29 -13.01
C SER A 166 2.25 -13.01 -12.76
N ALA A 167 1.23 -12.77 -13.58
CA ALA A 167 0.35 -11.60 -13.47
C ALA A 167 -0.82 -11.81 -12.49
N THR A 168 -0.91 -12.97 -11.85
CA THR A 168 -1.95 -13.25 -10.87
C THR A 168 -1.80 -12.34 -9.65
N THR A 169 -2.89 -11.63 -9.31
CA THR A 169 -3.01 -10.88 -8.06
C THR A 169 -2.94 -11.85 -6.87
N TYR A 170 -2.28 -11.45 -5.80
CA TYR A 170 -2.32 -12.17 -4.53
C TYR A 170 -3.72 -12.01 -3.93
N ILE A 171 -4.45 -13.12 -3.78
CA ILE A 171 -5.83 -13.16 -3.30
C ILE A 171 -5.90 -14.00 -2.03
N LEU A 172 -6.54 -13.47 -0.98
CA LEU A 172 -7.00 -14.23 0.18
C LEU A 172 -8.44 -14.69 -0.05
N GLY A 173 -8.61 -16.00 -0.25
CA GLY A 173 -9.90 -16.62 -0.51
C GLY A 173 -10.55 -17.20 0.74
N ARG A 174 -11.72 -17.83 0.56
CA ARG A 174 -12.55 -18.33 1.67
C ARG A 174 -11.91 -19.48 2.45
N LYS A 175 -11.45 -20.54 1.76
CA LYS A 175 -10.98 -21.75 2.43
C LYS A 175 -9.77 -21.45 3.32
N GLY A 176 -9.83 -21.86 4.59
CA GLY A 176 -8.83 -21.53 5.61
C GLY A 176 -9.17 -20.21 6.32
N LEU A 177 -8.91 -19.06 5.69
CA LEU A 177 -9.07 -17.76 6.36
C LEU A 177 -10.51 -17.53 6.86
N PHE A 178 -11.52 -17.74 6.03
CA PHE A 178 -12.92 -17.51 6.43
C PHE A 178 -13.49 -18.67 7.26
N ASP A 179 -12.76 -19.78 7.38
CA ASP A 179 -13.08 -20.91 8.25
C ASP A 179 -12.70 -20.61 9.72
N ASP A 180 -11.73 -19.72 9.96
CA ASP A 180 -11.24 -19.38 11.30
C ASP A 180 -11.55 -17.93 11.70
N PHE A 181 -11.79 -17.05 10.73
CA PHE A 181 -11.99 -15.62 10.95
C PHE A 181 -13.32 -15.12 10.40
N SER A 182 -13.90 -14.15 11.09
CA SER A 182 -14.99 -13.31 10.60
C SER A 182 -14.41 -12.06 9.95
N ILE A 183 -14.89 -11.73 8.75
CA ILE A 183 -14.45 -10.58 7.96
C ILE A 183 -15.60 -9.58 7.85
N ASN A 184 -15.38 -8.33 8.27
CA ASN A 184 -16.32 -7.23 8.11
C ASN A 184 -15.73 -6.14 7.20
N PHE A 185 -16.52 -5.69 6.23
CA PHE A 185 -16.18 -4.68 5.25
C PHE A 185 -17.01 -3.42 5.53
N ASP A 186 -16.47 -2.48 6.30
CA ASP A 186 -17.17 -1.25 6.68
C ASP A 186 -16.77 -0.09 5.76
N HIS A 187 -17.62 0.19 4.79
CA HIS A 187 -17.40 1.25 3.81
C HIS A 187 -17.69 2.66 4.35
N GLU A 188 -18.49 2.78 5.41
CA GLU A 188 -18.81 4.05 6.05
C GLU A 188 -17.62 4.51 6.89
N GLU A 189 -17.13 3.63 7.76
CA GLU A 189 -15.95 3.87 8.61
C GLU A 189 -14.64 3.70 7.84
N ARG A 190 -14.70 3.16 6.62
CA ARG A 190 -13.55 2.86 5.76
C ARG A 190 -12.54 1.94 6.45
N ILE A 191 -13.04 0.90 7.10
CA ILE A 191 -12.24 -0.11 7.80
C ILE A 191 -12.69 -1.52 7.41
N ILE A 192 -11.72 -2.40 7.18
CA ILE A 192 -11.88 -3.85 7.11
C ILE A 192 -11.49 -4.42 8.47
N THR A 193 -12.33 -5.26 9.05
CA THR A 193 -12.06 -5.92 10.33
C THR A 193 -11.98 -7.44 10.14
N ILE A 194 -10.92 -8.06 10.65
CA ILE A 194 -10.67 -9.51 10.62
C ILE A 194 -10.57 -9.99 12.06
N SER A 195 -11.55 -10.77 12.50
CA SER A 195 -11.68 -11.19 13.89
C SER A 195 -11.60 -12.71 14.00
N LYS A 196 -10.71 -13.23 14.84
CA LYS A 196 -10.60 -14.67 15.09
C LYS A 196 -11.89 -15.16 15.75
N ARG A 197 -12.47 -16.25 15.23
CA ARG A 197 -13.60 -16.92 15.88
C ARG A 197 -13.06 -17.75 17.05
N SER A 198 -13.66 -17.54 18.22
CA SER A 198 -13.41 -18.29 19.46
C SER A 198 -13.94 -19.71 19.37
#